data_AF-A0A429S588-F1
#
_entry.id   AF-A0A429S588-F1
#
_cell.length_a   1.000
_cell.length_b   1.000
_cell.length_c   1.000
_cell.angle_alpha   90.00
_cell.angle_beta   90.00
_cell.angle_gamma   90.00
#
_symmetry.space_group_name_H-M   'P 1'
#
loop_
_entity.id
_entity.type
_entity.pdbx_description
1 polymer ?
#
loop_
_entity_poly.entity_id
_entity_poly.type
_entity_poly.pdbx_seq_one_letter_code
_entity_poly.pdbx_strand_id
1 'polypeptide(L)'
;MTDPAGFEHPTSELPDEIVQQVMAELPLEDRRRWSQVTTGMHAFAASQPEDRPTGRLRDVAHRTDLPYRTIYTQSELNASLSDPEPLYFAPGGGPEAERLTLDRGRGAIQLCGGIDGEPLAVMNDGAVNAVDGAVISTLRGGYVDIRRGATVTDQYGGVCSIWSGGVVVNLHGGAGHCHPSGTIVNKWTHYHVGVQDGTIENLYNGPATLHGDSWCSVVHGGTLLVMDNSTVDEVIDGLVTLNGTSRLTSVKGGDVESASTTPISEVAGGIVQLHTGSSVYAVTGGTVHAHTGSTIHTATGGTVHVEDQAVLHHAEGEAVVHAYAGSTVTVHDGATVHAYDQATVMAHGGTVHLYGTEVDLSDYGATVHHH
;
A
#
# COMPACT_ATOMS: atom_id res chain seq x y z
N MET A 1 -30.66 -4.75 18.17
CA MET A 1 -30.46 -5.09 19.60
C MET A 1 -29.56 -4.00 20.16
N THR A 2 -30.04 -3.19 21.10
CA THR A 2 -29.34 -2.04 21.68
C THR A 2 -28.40 -2.48 22.79
N ASP A 3 -27.14 -2.05 22.74
CA ASP A 3 -26.11 -2.22 23.78
C ASP A 3 -26.47 -1.37 25.03
N PRO A 4 -26.30 -1.84 26.29
CA PRO A 4 -26.80 -1.16 27.49
C PRO A 4 -25.84 -0.09 28.07
N ALA A 5 -24.81 0.32 27.35
CA ALA A 5 -23.99 1.48 27.70
C ALA A 5 -24.28 2.61 26.72
N GLY A 6 -25.14 3.55 27.10
CA GLY A 6 -25.59 4.70 26.30
C GLY A 6 -24.51 5.72 25.94
N PHE A 7 -23.50 5.28 25.20
CA PHE A 7 -22.66 6.14 24.37
C PHE A 7 -23.20 6.05 22.94
N GLU A 8 -24.00 7.05 22.57
CA GLU A 8 -24.22 7.34 21.16
C GLU A 8 -22.85 7.62 20.52
N HIS A 9 -22.43 6.82 19.54
CA HIS A 9 -21.32 7.16 18.67
C HIS A 9 -21.65 8.47 17.95
N PRO A 10 -20.89 9.56 18.12
CA PRO A 10 -21.09 10.73 17.31
C PRO A 10 -20.52 10.43 15.92
N THR A 11 -21.37 9.88 15.05
CA THR A 11 -21.19 9.97 13.59
C THR A 11 -21.55 11.40 13.18
N SER A 12 -20.72 12.34 13.60
CA SER A 12 -20.66 13.68 13.04
C SER A 12 -19.18 13.98 12.85
N GLU A 13 -18.71 13.84 11.62
CA GLU A 13 -17.47 14.46 11.19
C GLU A 13 -17.50 15.92 11.67
N LEU A 14 -16.45 16.35 12.37
CA LEU A 14 -16.29 17.74 12.74
C LEU A 14 -16.42 18.59 11.44
N PRO A 15 -17.17 19.70 11.43
CA PRO A 15 -17.23 20.56 10.26
C PRO A 15 -15.82 20.97 9.83
N ASP A 16 -15.57 21.01 8.52
CA ASP A 16 -14.25 21.32 7.93
C ASP A 16 -13.60 22.57 8.55
N GLU A 17 -14.38 23.59 8.90
CA GLU A 17 -13.89 24.82 9.55
C GLU A 17 -13.25 24.58 10.92
N ILE A 18 -13.78 23.67 11.73
CA ILE A 18 -13.20 23.32 13.05
C ILE A 18 -11.96 22.47 12.85
N VAL A 19 -11.97 21.57 11.87
CA VAL A 19 -10.79 20.77 11.49
C VAL A 19 -9.66 21.69 11.01
N GLN A 20 -9.98 22.76 10.26
CA GLN A 20 -9.00 23.77 9.81
C GLN A 20 -8.38 24.51 10.99
N GLN A 21 -9.20 24.94 11.96
CA GLN A 21 -8.70 25.63 13.16
C GLN A 21 -7.80 24.75 14.01
N VAL A 22 -8.16 23.47 14.20
CA VAL A 22 -7.31 22.51 14.94
C VAL A 22 -6.00 22.26 14.19
N MET A 23 -6.05 22.11 12.86
CA MET A 23 -4.85 21.86 12.05
C MET A 23 -3.90 23.05 11.99
N ALA A 24 -4.42 24.28 11.99
CA ALA A 24 -3.59 25.49 12.00
C ALA A 24 -2.69 25.57 13.26
N GLU A 25 -3.15 25.03 14.39
CA GLU A 25 -2.41 25.03 15.66
C GLU A 25 -1.47 23.82 15.83
N LEU A 26 -1.56 22.80 14.95
CA LEU A 26 -0.70 21.62 15.04
C LEU A 26 0.68 21.83 14.38
N PRO A 27 1.77 21.31 14.99
CA PRO A 27 3.07 21.22 14.33
C PRO A 27 3.01 20.39 13.04
N LEU A 28 3.86 20.73 12.05
CA LEU A 28 3.87 20.06 10.73
C LEU A 28 4.07 18.53 10.83
N GLU A 29 4.85 18.08 11.80
CA GLU A 29 5.08 16.65 12.07
C GLU A 29 3.79 15.92 12.51
N ASP A 30 2.92 16.60 13.25
CA ASP A 30 1.66 16.03 13.73
C ASP A 30 0.55 16.12 12.66
N ARG A 31 0.56 17.14 11.80
CA ARG A 31 -0.33 17.22 10.62
C ARG A 31 -0.13 16.04 9.67
N ARG A 32 1.13 15.59 9.52
CA ARG A 32 1.51 14.42 8.72
C ARG A 32 1.08 13.09 9.35
N ARG A 33 1.08 12.98 10.68
CA ARG A 33 0.50 11.82 11.38
C ARG A 33 -1.01 11.79 11.24
N TRP A 34 -1.64 12.95 11.17
CA TRP A 34 -3.08 13.09 11.02
C TRP A 34 -3.57 12.76 9.59
N SER A 35 -2.77 13.03 8.57
CA SER A 35 -3.07 12.67 7.17
C SER A 35 -3.00 11.16 6.88
N GLN A 36 -2.59 10.36 7.86
CA GLN A 36 -2.52 8.89 7.80
C GLN A 36 -3.73 8.21 8.45
N VAL A 37 -4.66 8.98 9.03
CA VAL A 37 -5.76 8.42 9.83
C VAL A 37 -6.96 8.02 8.96
N THR A 38 -7.29 8.80 7.93
CA THR A 38 -8.35 8.47 6.95
C THR A 38 -8.07 9.13 5.59
N THR A 39 -8.68 8.60 4.52
CA THR A 39 -8.59 9.16 3.16
C THR A 39 -9.11 10.61 3.08
N GLY A 40 -10.15 10.96 3.86
CA GLY A 40 -10.66 12.33 3.95
C GLY A 40 -9.65 13.28 4.59
N MET A 41 -8.93 12.82 5.63
CA MET A 41 -7.89 13.60 6.30
C MET A 41 -6.62 13.77 5.44
N HIS A 42 -6.34 12.81 4.54
CA HIS A 42 -5.29 12.94 3.54
C HIS A 42 -5.58 14.08 2.55
N ALA A 43 -6.76 14.08 1.94
CA ALA A 43 -7.18 15.11 0.97
C ALA A 43 -7.24 16.51 1.62
N PHE A 44 -7.68 16.58 2.87
CA PHE A 44 -7.79 17.82 3.63
C PHE A 44 -6.42 18.40 4.04
N ALA A 45 -5.48 17.56 4.49
CA ALA A 45 -4.12 18.01 4.80
C ALA A 45 -3.39 18.53 3.55
N ALA A 46 -3.63 17.88 2.40
CA ALA A 46 -3.09 18.30 1.11
C ALA A 46 -3.69 19.61 0.56
N SER A 47 -4.89 20.01 1.02
CA SER A 47 -5.58 21.21 0.56
C SER A 47 -5.33 22.46 1.42
N GLN A 48 -4.52 22.38 2.49
CA GLN A 48 -4.25 23.54 3.35
C GLN A 48 -3.23 24.48 2.70
N PRO A 49 -3.49 25.81 2.68
CA PRO A 49 -2.47 26.78 2.33
C PRO A 49 -1.37 26.75 3.40
N GLU A 50 -0.11 26.59 2.96
CA GLU A 50 1.05 26.69 3.84
C GLU A 50 1.19 28.13 4.33
N ASP A 51 0.62 28.43 5.49
CA ASP A 51 0.86 29.70 6.17
C ASP A 51 2.28 29.66 6.75
N ARG A 52 3.25 30.05 5.91
CA ARG A 52 4.67 30.11 6.27
C ARG A 52 4.94 31.41 7.03
N PRO A 53 5.74 31.40 8.12
CA PRO A 53 6.25 32.62 8.70
C PRO A 53 7.26 33.26 7.73
N THR A 54 6.75 34.04 6.78
CA THR A 54 7.55 34.84 5.87
C THR A 54 8.20 36.00 6.61
N GLY A 55 9.51 36.17 6.45
CA GLY A 55 10.10 37.52 6.44
C GLY A 55 10.97 37.98 7.61
N ARG A 56 11.82 37.12 8.20
CA ARG A 56 12.89 37.60 9.11
C ARG A 56 14.23 36.89 8.92
N LEU A 57 14.76 36.86 7.69
CA LEU A 57 15.93 36.02 7.39
C LEU A 57 17.03 36.67 6.54
N ARG A 58 16.98 37.98 6.29
CA ARG A 58 18.15 38.67 5.71
C ARG A 58 19.41 38.60 6.61
N ASP A 59 19.26 38.23 7.89
CA ASP A 59 20.38 38.03 8.82
C ASP A 59 20.85 36.57 8.95
N VAL A 60 20.27 35.60 8.21
CA VAL A 60 20.64 34.17 8.31
C VAL A 60 21.61 33.70 7.22
N ALA A 61 21.78 34.46 6.15
CA ALA A 61 22.72 34.17 5.06
C ALA A 61 24.20 33.97 5.53
N HIS A 62 24.53 34.35 6.77
CA HIS A 62 25.88 34.26 7.34
C HIS A 62 25.97 33.59 8.71
N ARG A 63 24.95 32.82 9.12
CA ARG A 63 24.99 32.00 10.34
C ARG A 63 26.02 30.87 10.19
N THR A 64 27.22 31.04 10.73
CA THR A 64 28.28 30.01 10.73
C THR A 64 28.08 28.91 11.78
N ASP A 65 27.04 29.04 12.61
CA ASP A 65 26.68 28.10 13.67
C ASP A 65 25.76 26.97 13.18
N LEU A 66 25.24 27.06 11.96
CA LEU A 66 24.46 26.00 11.35
C LEU A 66 25.39 24.94 10.70
N PRO A 67 25.04 23.65 10.75
CA PRO A 67 25.83 22.59 10.14
C PRO A 67 25.70 22.56 8.60
N TYR A 68 25.03 23.54 8.00
CA TYR A 68 24.79 23.66 6.56
C TYR A 68 24.79 25.15 6.15
N ARG A 69 25.07 25.42 4.88
CA ARG A 69 24.90 26.74 4.27
C ARG A 69 23.47 26.90 3.75
N THR A 70 22.85 28.05 3.98
CA THR A 70 21.60 28.37 3.30
C THR A 70 21.91 29.01 1.94
N ILE A 71 21.35 28.47 0.86
CA ILE A 71 21.59 28.93 -0.51
C ILE A 71 20.29 29.52 -1.06
N TYR A 72 20.34 30.78 -1.51
CA TYR A 72 19.15 31.52 -1.96
C TYR A 72 19.09 31.64 -3.48
N THR A 73 20.24 31.60 -4.18
CA THR A 73 20.28 31.81 -5.64
C THR A 73 20.96 30.66 -6.39
N GLN A 74 20.61 30.48 -7.66
CA GLN A 74 21.25 29.51 -8.53
C GLN A 74 22.73 29.82 -8.76
N SER A 75 23.11 31.09 -8.77
CA SER A 75 24.51 31.50 -8.89
C SER A 75 25.34 31.03 -7.68
N GLU A 76 24.81 31.17 -6.47
CA GLU A 76 25.44 30.67 -5.24
C GLU A 76 25.57 29.14 -5.24
N LEU A 77 24.52 28.43 -5.67
CA LEU A 77 24.57 26.98 -5.83
C LEU A 77 25.66 26.56 -6.82
N ASN A 78 25.67 27.16 -8.02
CA ASN A 78 26.64 26.85 -9.05
C ASN A 78 28.10 27.12 -8.62
N ALA A 79 28.31 28.18 -7.84
CA ALA A 79 29.63 28.48 -7.27
C ALA A 79 30.03 27.43 -6.24
N SER A 80 29.11 27.07 -5.33
CA SER A 80 29.35 26.07 -4.28
C SER A 80 29.61 24.67 -4.84
N LEU A 81 28.96 24.30 -5.94
CA LEU A 81 29.20 23.02 -6.64
C LEU A 81 30.54 22.97 -7.37
N SER A 82 31.22 24.11 -7.53
CA SER A 82 32.55 24.16 -8.13
C SER A 82 33.66 24.04 -7.07
N ASP A 83 33.31 24.10 -5.79
CA ASP A 83 34.25 23.88 -4.69
C ASP A 83 34.63 22.39 -4.59
N PRO A 84 35.87 22.08 -4.19
CA PRO A 84 36.32 20.69 -4.02
C PRO A 84 35.79 20.04 -2.74
N GLU A 85 35.28 20.82 -1.79
CA GLU A 85 34.74 20.34 -0.52
C GLU A 85 33.32 19.79 -0.68
N PRO A 86 32.90 18.81 0.14
CA PRO A 86 31.53 18.35 0.14
C PRO A 86 30.56 19.50 0.48
N LEU A 87 29.47 19.59 -0.28
CA LEU A 87 28.50 20.66 -0.10
C LEU A 87 27.40 20.23 0.88
N TYR A 88 27.31 20.92 2.01
CA TYR A 88 26.23 20.78 2.98
C TYR A 88 25.35 22.01 2.92
N PHE A 89 24.11 21.88 2.44
CA PHE A 89 23.26 23.05 2.24
C PHE A 89 21.77 22.79 2.46
N ALA A 90 21.04 23.89 2.68
CA ALA A 90 19.59 23.96 2.64
C ALA A 90 19.15 25.05 1.66
N PRO A 91 18.10 24.85 0.86
CA PRO A 91 17.49 25.92 0.08
C PRO A 91 16.92 27.00 1.01
N GLY A 92 17.19 28.26 0.68
CA GLY A 92 16.69 29.41 1.42
C GLY A 92 15.37 29.91 0.88
N GLY A 93 14.55 30.50 1.74
CA GLY A 93 13.25 31.06 1.41
C GLY A 93 13.21 32.59 1.39
N GLY A 94 12.08 33.11 0.92
CA GLY A 94 11.80 34.54 0.89
C GLY A 94 11.69 35.13 -0.53
N PRO A 95 11.38 36.44 -0.61
CA PRO A 95 10.96 37.09 -1.86
C PRO A 95 12.06 37.19 -2.94
N GLU A 96 13.33 37.04 -2.54
CA GLU A 96 14.49 37.09 -3.44
C GLU A 96 15.10 35.69 -3.69
N ALA A 97 14.52 34.64 -3.09
CA ALA A 97 15.01 33.28 -3.27
C ALA A 97 14.59 32.70 -4.62
N GLU A 98 15.53 32.05 -5.29
CA GLU A 98 15.33 31.39 -6.57
C GLU A 98 14.99 29.90 -6.38
N ARG A 99 14.26 29.33 -7.35
CA ARG A 99 14.03 27.88 -7.40
C ARG A 99 15.28 27.16 -7.87
N LEU A 100 15.98 26.55 -6.92
CA LEU A 100 17.27 25.92 -7.17
C LEU A 100 17.14 24.65 -8.03
N THR A 101 18.04 24.53 -9.01
CA THR A 101 18.20 23.37 -9.87
C THR A 101 19.62 22.80 -9.72
N LEU A 102 19.70 21.49 -9.46
CA LEU A 102 20.95 20.75 -9.36
C LEU A 102 21.21 19.94 -10.64
N ASP A 103 22.26 20.30 -11.36
CA ASP A 103 22.60 19.74 -12.69
C ASP A 103 23.89 18.91 -12.73
N ARG A 104 24.58 18.68 -11.61
CA ARG A 104 25.96 18.17 -11.61
C ARG A 104 26.22 17.13 -10.52
N GLY A 105 26.97 16.08 -10.87
CA GLY A 105 27.35 14.97 -9.97
C GLY A 105 28.83 14.78 -9.70
N ARG A 106 29.56 15.85 -9.36
CA ARG A 106 30.89 15.71 -8.75
C ARG A 106 30.86 16.22 -7.30
N GLY A 107 31.34 15.40 -6.38
CA GLY A 107 31.34 15.70 -4.94
C GLY A 107 30.15 15.11 -4.20
N ALA A 108 30.32 14.81 -2.92
CA ALA A 108 29.23 14.40 -2.05
C ALA A 108 28.40 15.63 -1.64
N ILE A 109 27.09 15.58 -1.86
CA ILE A 109 26.16 16.65 -1.51
C ILE A 109 25.26 16.18 -0.38
N GLN A 110 25.17 16.95 0.70
CA GLN A 110 24.18 16.76 1.75
C GLN A 110 23.15 17.89 1.69
N LEU A 111 21.89 17.49 1.47
CA LEU A 111 20.74 18.39 1.42
C LEU A 111 19.97 18.28 2.74
N CYS A 112 19.67 19.41 3.36
CA CYS A 112 18.90 19.48 4.61
C CYS A 112 17.62 20.29 4.38
N GLY A 113 16.55 20.04 5.17
CA GLY A 113 15.30 20.80 5.07
C GLY A 113 15.43 22.28 5.39
N GLY A 114 16.46 22.63 6.18
CA GLY A 114 16.72 24.01 6.57
C GLY A 114 15.66 24.56 7.52
N ILE A 115 15.90 25.76 8.02
CA ILE A 115 14.91 26.49 8.83
C ILE A 115 13.76 27.06 7.98
N ASP A 116 13.99 27.24 6.68
CA ASP A 116 13.03 27.88 5.77
C ASP A 116 12.04 26.86 5.19
N GLY A 117 12.39 25.57 5.25
CA GLY A 117 11.57 24.47 4.72
C GLY A 117 11.43 24.50 3.20
N GLU A 118 12.30 25.21 2.49
CA GLU A 118 12.21 25.33 1.04
C GLU A 118 12.77 24.09 0.32
N PRO A 119 12.13 23.65 -0.77
CA PRO A 119 12.59 22.49 -1.52
C PRO A 119 13.74 22.84 -2.47
N LEU A 120 14.58 21.85 -2.75
CA LEU A 120 15.34 21.81 -3.99
C LEU A 120 14.34 21.56 -5.12
N ALA A 121 14.13 22.55 -5.98
CA ALA A 121 13.05 22.50 -6.96
C ALA A 121 13.27 21.39 -7.99
N VAL A 122 14.48 21.26 -8.53
CA VAL A 122 14.80 20.22 -9.53
C VAL A 122 16.17 19.63 -9.27
N MET A 123 16.28 18.30 -9.38
CA MET A 123 17.54 17.58 -9.47
C MET A 123 17.58 16.80 -10.78
N ASN A 124 18.45 17.24 -11.70
CA ASN A 124 18.65 16.60 -13.00
C ASN A 124 19.76 15.55 -12.98
N ASP A 125 20.77 15.74 -12.14
CA ASP A 125 21.87 14.80 -11.92
C ASP A 125 22.55 15.11 -10.57
N GLY A 126 23.35 14.18 -10.05
CA GLY A 126 24.04 14.36 -8.76
C GLY A 126 24.11 13.11 -7.89
N ALA A 127 24.88 13.20 -6.81
CA ALA A 127 24.85 12.25 -5.71
C ALA A 127 24.48 13.01 -4.43
N VAL A 128 23.22 12.91 -4.01
CA VAL A 128 22.64 13.69 -2.91
C VAL A 128 22.22 12.77 -1.78
N ASN A 129 22.64 13.11 -0.57
CA ASN A 129 22.10 12.54 0.65
C ASN A 129 21.17 13.58 1.31
N ALA A 130 19.86 13.39 1.16
CA ALA A 130 18.84 14.27 1.69
C ALA A 130 18.38 13.80 3.07
N VAL A 131 18.42 14.70 4.05
CA VAL A 131 18.18 14.37 5.46
C VAL A 131 17.34 15.45 6.15
N ASP A 132 16.83 15.12 7.33
CA ASP A 132 16.28 16.06 8.31
C ASP A 132 15.25 17.00 7.68
N GLY A 133 14.24 16.41 7.04
CA GLY A 133 13.13 17.12 6.41
C GLY A 133 13.42 17.75 5.03
N ALA A 134 14.58 17.46 4.43
CA ALA A 134 14.91 17.92 3.07
C ALA A 134 13.84 17.53 2.04
N VAL A 135 13.47 18.46 1.16
CA VAL A 135 12.51 18.20 0.08
C VAL A 135 13.18 18.39 -1.28
N ILE A 136 13.01 17.42 -2.17
CA ILE A 136 13.33 17.54 -3.60
C ILE A 136 12.00 17.47 -4.36
N SER A 137 11.58 18.56 -5.00
CA SER A 137 10.27 18.58 -5.67
C SER A 137 10.27 17.69 -6.91
N THR A 138 11.32 17.75 -7.74
CA THR A 138 11.39 16.94 -8.96
C THR A 138 12.76 16.30 -9.12
N LEU A 139 12.80 14.97 -9.12
CA LEU A 139 13.99 14.16 -9.39
C LEU A 139 13.92 13.59 -10.81
N ARG A 140 14.83 14.01 -11.69
CA ARG A 140 14.92 13.54 -13.08
C ARG A 140 16.10 12.61 -13.33
N GLY A 141 17.13 12.63 -12.49
CA GLY A 141 18.35 11.85 -12.65
C GLY A 141 19.27 11.92 -11.44
N GLY A 142 20.38 11.19 -11.50
CA GLY A 142 21.33 11.05 -10.40
C GLY A 142 20.96 9.98 -9.38
N TYR A 143 21.63 10.03 -8.22
CA TYR A 143 21.49 9.14 -7.08
C TYR A 143 21.08 9.95 -5.85
N VAL A 144 20.01 9.52 -5.20
CA VAL A 144 19.52 10.18 -3.99
C VAL A 144 19.28 9.16 -2.89
N ASP A 145 19.93 9.36 -1.75
CA ASP A 145 19.56 8.69 -0.51
C ASP A 145 18.67 9.63 0.30
N ILE A 146 17.45 9.21 0.64
CA ILE A 146 16.52 9.99 1.48
C ILE A 146 16.27 9.29 2.81
N ARG A 147 16.32 10.06 3.90
CA ARG A 147 16.09 9.58 5.27
C ARG A 147 15.70 10.68 6.24
N ARG A 148 15.25 10.29 7.44
CA ARG A 148 14.91 11.22 8.55
C ARG A 148 13.93 12.31 8.11
N GLY A 149 12.82 11.89 7.52
CA GLY A 149 11.76 12.79 7.06
C GLY A 149 12.01 13.45 5.71
N ALA A 150 13.16 13.22 5.06
CA ALA A 150 13.41 13.75 3.72
C ALA A 150 12.45 13.17 2.68
N THR A 151 12.08 13.98 1.69
CA THR A 151 11.02 13.67 0.73
C THR A 151 11.44 13.99 -0.70
N VAL A 152 11.16 13.08 -1.64
CA VAL A 152 11.10 13.37 -3.07
C VAL A 152 9.63 13.43 -3.47
N THR A 153 9.15 14.55 -3.99
CA THR A 153 7.74 14.67 -4.39
C THR A 153 7.48 13.89 -5.68
N ASP A 154 8.19 14.22 -6.76
CA ASP A 154 8.01 13.54 -8.05
C ASP A 154 9.35 12.99 -8.56
N GLN A 155 9.44 11.66 -8.67
CA GLN A 155 10.58 10.98 -9.27
C GLN A 155 10.23 10.49 -10.68
N TYR A 156 10.87 11.08 -11.68
CA TYR A 156 10.75 10.71 -13.09
C TYR A 156 11.95 9.89 -13.60
N GLY A 157 13.08 9.93 -12.91
CA GLY A 157 14.29 9.21 -13.28
C GLY A 157 15.29 9.13 -12.12
N GLY A 158 16.50 8.65 -12.42
CA GLY A 158 17.53 8.43 -11.40
C GLY A 158 17.27 7.22 -10.50
N VAL A 159 18.05 7.13 -9.43
CA VAL A 159 17.96 6.09 -8.40
C VAL A 159 17.69 6.75 -7.07
N CYS A 160 16.66 6.29 -6.36
CA CYS A 160 16.37 6.74 -5.01
C CYS A 160 16.41 5.57 -4.03
N SER A 161 17.24 5.68 -2.99
CA SER A 161 17.23 4.78 -1.84
C SER A 161 16.46 5.43 -0.70
N ILE A 162 15.41 4.75 -0.22
CA ILE A 162 14.43 5.31 0.70
C ILE A 162 14.58 4.62 2.05
N TRP A 163 15.08 5.34 3.05
CA TRP A 163 15.42 4.78 4.36
C TRP A 163 14.70 5.52 5.49
N SER A 164 14.47 4.86 6.62
CA SER A 164 14.19 5.45 7.95
C SER A 164 13.44 6.80 7.93
N GLY A 165 12.16 6.79 7.54
CA GLY A 165 11.28 7.95 7.47
C GLY A 165 11.41 8.80 6.19
N GLY A 166 12.27 8.40 5.26
CA GLY A 166 12.35 8.96 3.92
C GLY A 166 11.14 8.57 3.08
N VAL A 167 10.69 9.47 2.19
CA VAL A 167 9.47 9.27 1.40
C VAL A 167 9.62 9.68 -0.05
N VAL A 168 9.19 8.81 -0.96
CA VAL A 168 8.88 9.21 -2.34
C VAL A 168 7.37 9.30 -2.48
N VAL A 169 6.85 10.48 -2.84
CA VAL A 169 5.39 10.65 -2.99
C VAL A 169 4.93 10.00 -4.30
N ASN A 170 5.50 10.40 -5.43
CA ASN A 170 5.14 9.88 -6.74
C ASN A 170 6.36 9.30 -7.45
N LEU A 171 6.40 7.97 -7.60
CA LEU A 171 7.43 7.26 -8.34
C LEU A 171 6.93 6.96 -9.76
N HIS A 172 7.17 7.88 -10.69
CA HIS A 172 6.80 7.78 -12.11
C HIS A 172 7.83 6.99 -12.94
N GLY A 173 9.11 7.11 -12.61
CA GLY A 173 10.20 6.49 -13.35
C GLY A 173 11.49 6.39 -12.55
N GLY A 174 12.52 5.80 -13.14
CA GLY A 174 13.76 5.48 -12.42
C GLY A 174 13.62 4.28 -11.48
N ALA A 175 14.68 4.02 -10.71
CA ALA A 175 14.71 2.95 -9.71
C ALA A 175 14.39 3.51 -8.32
N GLY A 176 13.53 2.81 -7.59
CA GLY A 176 13.25 3.06 -6.18
C GLY A 176 13.62 1.80 -5.38
N HIS A 177 14.47 1.97 -4.38
CA HIS A 177 14.82 0.91 -3.42
C HIS A 177 14.30 1.32 -2.06
N CYS A 178 13.27 0.64 -1.58
CA CYS A 178 12.67 0.95 -0.29
C CYS A 178 13.26 0.04 0.78
N HIS A 179 13.90 0.66 1.76
CA HIS A 179 14.58 0.02 2.87
C HIS A 179 13.77 0.22 4.17
N PRO A 180 14.25 -0.30 5.32
CA PRO A 180 13.46 -0.29 6.54
C PRO A 180 12.90 1.09 6.91
N SER A 181 11.60 1.13 7.14
CA SER A 181 10.79 2.33 7.45
C SER A 181 10.83 3.43 6.38
N GLY A 182 11.19 3.10 5.14
CA GLY A 182 10.95 3.96 3.97
C GLY A 182 9.51 3.83 3.46
N THR A 183 9.04 4.86 2.76
CA THR A 183 7.68 4.84 2.17
C THR A 183 7.69 5.32 0.73
N ILE A 184 6.98 4.59 -0.12
CA ILE A 184 6.56 5.04 -1.45
C ILE A 184 5.04 5.24 -1.38
N VAL A 185 4.56 6.47 -1.59
CA VAL A 185 3.12 6.74 -1.50
C VAL A 185 2.41 6.25 -2.76
N ASN A 186 2.91 6.59 -3.94
CA ASN A 186 2.32 6.19 -5.21
C ASN A 186 3.37 5.62 -6.15
N LYS A 187 3.28 4.31 -6.42
CA LYS A 187 4.14 3.63 -7.40
C LYS A 187 3.44 3.53 -8.76
N TRP A 188 3.83 4.42 -9.67
CA TRP A 188 3.34 4.47 -11.06
C TRP A 188 4.30 3.84 -12.07
N THR A 189 5.56 3.70 -11.68
CA THR A 189 6.64 3.26 -12.58
C THR A 189 6.41 1.84 -13.09
N HIS A 190 6.74 1.62 -14.36
CA HIS A 190 6.77 0.27 -14.97
C HIS A 190 8.01 -0.53 -14.53
N TYR A 191 8.98 0.13 -13.90
CA TYR A 191 10.17 -0.53 -13.39
C TYR A 191 9.86 -1.32 -12.11
N HIS A 192 10.70 -2.33 -11.88
CA HIS A 192 10.66 -3.12 -10.67
C HIS A 192 11.07 -2.28 -9.44
N VAL A 193 10.35 -2.44 -8.35
CA VAL A 193 10.66 -1.84 -7.04
C VAL A 193 10.72 -2.92 -5.98
N GLY A 194 11.87 -3.05 -5.33
CA GLY A 194 12.06 -3.90 -4.16
C GLY A 194 11.82 -3.12 -2.87
N VAL A 195 11.06 -3.72 -1.96
CA VAL A 195 10.73 -3.16 -0.65
C VAL A 195 11.13 -4.15 0.43
N GLN A 196 11.95 -3.70 1.36
CA GLN A 196 12.39 -4.47 2.51
C GLN A 196 12.09 -3.70 3.79
N ASP A 197 11.24 -4.27 4.64
CA ASP A 197 10.73 -3.68 5.89
C ASP A 197 10.18 -2.24 5.70
N GLY A 198 9.57 -1.98 4.54
CA GLY A 198 9.09 -0.66 4.14
C GLY A 198 7.66 -0.69 3.62
N THR A 199 7.18 0.44 3.10
CA THR A 199 5.77 0.61 2.75
C THR A 199 5.57 1.08 1.32
N ILE A 200 4.58 0.51 0.62
CA ILE A 200 3.95 1.10 -0.57
C ILE A 200 2.49 1.42 -0.22
N GLU A 201 2.09 2.69 -0.20
CA GLU A 201 0.67 3.00 0.05
C GLU A 201 -0.20 2.57 -1.14
N ASN A 202 0.18 2.98 -2.36
CA ASN A 202 -0.58 2.67 -3.57
C ASN A 202 0.32 2.11 -4.67
N LEU A 203 0.03 0.88 -5.10
CA LEU A 203 0.63 0.24 -6.26
C LEU A 203 -0.31 0.38 -7.47
N TYR A 204 0.08 1.16 -8.47
CA TYR A 204 -0.74 1.37 -9.67
C TYR A 204 -0.28 0.57 -10.87
N ASN A 205 1.02 0.32 -11.01
CA ASN A 205 1.58 -0.30 -12.21
C ASN A 205 2.96 -0.90 -11.96
N GLY A 206 3.40 -1.74 -12.89
CA GLY A 206 4.71 -2.40 -12.90
C GLY A 206 4.89 -3.41 -11.77
N PRO A 207 6.03 -4.13 -11.77
CA PRO A 207 6.31 -5.12 -10.74
C PRO A 207 6.81 -4.47 -9.45
N ALA A 208 6.43 -5.05 -8.31
CA ALA A 208 7.01 -4.77 -7.00
C ALA A 208 7.17 -6.07 -6.20
N THR A 209 8.13 -6.09 -5.29
CA THR A 209 8.31 -7.20 -4.34
C THR A 209 8.42 -6.68 -2.92
N LEU A 210 7.68 -7.29 -2.01
CA LEU A 210 7.71 -7.03 -0.58
C LEU A 210 8.45 -8.16 0.14
N HIS A 211 9.40 -7.79 1.01
CA HIS A 211 10.19 -8.69 1.84
C HIS A 211 10.21 -8.26 3.30
N GLY A 212 10.50 -9.22 4.19
CA GLY A 212 10.55 -8.99 5.62
C GLY A 212 9.19 -8.59 6.19
N ASP A 213 9.15 -7.49 6.94
CA ASP A 213 7.94 -6.91 7.55
C ASP A 213 7.42 -5.72 6.71
N SER A 214 7.31 -5.90 5.39
CA SER A 214 6.83 -4.86 4.49
C SER A 214 5.30 -4.79 4.40
N TRP A 215 4.79 -3.65 3.95
CA TRP A 215 3.35 -3.41 3.84
C TRP A 215 3.00 -2.76 2.50
N CYS A 216 1.96 -3.25 1.83
CA CYS A 216 1.24 -2.48 0.82
C CYS A 216 -0.20 -2.20 1.23
N SER A 217 -0.63 -0.94 1.24
CA SER A 217 -2.03 -0.63 1.60
C SER A 217 -2.99 -1.04 0.48
N VAL A 218 -2.80 -0.53 -0.74
CA VAL A 218 -3.72 -0.83 -1.85
C VAL A 218 -2.99 -1.17 -3.15
N VAL A 219 -3.41 -2.27 -3.77
CA VAL A 219 -3.04 -2.64 -5.15
C VAL A 219 -4.17 -2.26 -6.10
N HIS A 220 -3.91 -1.24 -6.91
CA HIS A 220 -4.81 -0.76 -7.98
C HIS A 220 -4.49 -1.38 -9.35
N GLY A 221 -3.35 -2.05 -9.48
CA GLY A 221 -2.88 -2.65 -10.73
C GLY A 221 -1.42 -3.11 -10.66
N GLY A 222 -0.88 -3.60 -11.78
CA GLY A 222 0.50 -4.09 -11.83
C GLY A 222 0.67 -5.51 -11.27
N THR A 223 1.87 -5.82 -10.78
CA THR A 223 2.18 -7.14 -10.22
C THR A 223 2.90 -7.00 -8.89
N LEU A 224 2.41 -7.68 -7.85
CA LEU A 224 2.98 -7.67 -6.51
C LEU A 224 3.34 -9.08 -6.08
N LEU A 225 4.62 -9.31 -5.82
CA LEU A 225 5.09 -10.51 -5.13
C LEU A 225 5.28 -10.19 -3.65
N VAL A 226 4.56 -10.91 -2.79
CA VAL A 226 4.59 -10.70 -1.34
C VAL A 226 5.25 -11.90 -0.69
N MET A 227 6.26 -11.65 0.14
CA MET A 227 7.05 -12.70 0.79
C MET A 227 7.12 -12.47 2.30
N ASP A 228 7.65 -13.46 3.01
CA ASP A 228 7.95 -13.39 4.44
C ASP A 228 6.72 -13.03 5.28
N ASN A 229 6.80 -12.03 6.16
CA ASN A 229 5.72 -11.60 7.04
C ASN A 229 5.03 -10.32 6.52
N SER A 230 5.14 -10.07 5.21
CA SER A 230 4.61 -8.87 4.59
C SER A 230 3.08 -8.92 4.45
N THR A 231 2.44 -7.76 4.52
CA THR A 231 0.98 -7.63 4.51
C THR A 231 0.50 -6.77 3.35
N VAL A 232 -0.63 -7.16 2.77
CA VAL A 232 -1.41 -6.34 1.83
C VAL A 232 -2.79 -6.10 2.42
N ASP A 233 -3.29 -4.86 2.44
CA ASP A 233 -4.65 -4.64 2.95
C ASP A 233 -5.69 -4.90 1.87
N GLU A 234 -5.55 -4.29 0.71
CA GLU A 234 -6.60 -4.34 -0.31
C GLU A 234 -6.05 -4.56 -1.71
N VAL A 235 -6.68 -5.48 -2.44
CA VAL A 235 -6.48 -5.67 -3.89
C VAL A 235 -7.74 -5.26 -4.63
N ILE A 236 -7.65 -4.20 -5.43
CA ILE A 236 -8.74 -3.71 -6.28
C ILE A 236 -8.59 -4.26 -7.70
N ASP A 237 -7.36 -4.35 -8.21
CA ASP A 237 -7.02 -4.95 -9.51
C ASP A 237 -5.53 -5.33 -9.52
N GLY A 238 -5.05 -5.96 -10.59
CA GLY A 238 -3.67 -6.42 -10.76
C GLY A 238 -3.46 -7.87 -10.34
N LEU A 239 -2.20 -8.30 -10.35
CA LEU A 239 -1.79 -9.67 -10.00
C LEU A 239 -1.01 -9.66 -8.68
N VAL A 240 -1.48 -10.40 -7.68
CA VAL A 240 -0.82 -10.50 -6.38
C VAL A 240 -0.50 -11.96 -6.07
N THR A 241 0.77 -12.26 -5.80
CA THR A 241 1.20 -13.60 -5.36
C THR A 241 1.69 -13.52 -3.92
N LEU A 242 1.03 -14.25 -3.03
CA LEU A 242 1.32 -14.35 -1.59
C LEU A 242 2.15 -15.60 -1.31
N ASN A 243 3.27 -15.45 -0.60
CA ASN A 243 4.20 -16.53 -0.25
C ASN A 243 4.63 -16.48 1.22
N GLY A 244 5.08 -17.63 1.71
CA GLY A 244 5.57 -17.77 3.08
C GLY A 244 4.45 -17.55 4.09
N THR A 245 4.63 -16.55 4.95
CA THR A 245 3.71 -16.17 6.04
C THR A 245 2.96 -14.87 5.75
N SER A 246 2.95 -14.43 4.49
CA SER A 246 2.32 -13.18 4.08
C SER A 246 0.82 -13.20 4.36
N ARG A 247 0.19 -12.02 4.39
CA ARG A 247 -1.23 -11.88 4.70
C ARG A 247 -1.92 -10.91 3.74
N LEU A 248 -3.19 -11.18 3.49
CA LEU A 248 -4.05 -10.29 2.73
C LEU A 248 -5.37 -10.04 3.46
N THR A 249 -5.78 -8.79 3.58
CA THR A 249 -7.04 -8.46 4.25
C THR A 249 -8.23 -8.61 3.29
N SER A 250 -8.24 -7.94 2.15
CA SER A 250 -9.42 -7.87 1.27
C SER A 250 -9.07 -7.96 -0.22
N VAL A 251 -9.88 -8.73 -0.96
CA VAL A 251 -9.85 -8.80 -2.44
C VAL A 251 -11.18 -8.29 -3.00
N LYS A 252 -11.13 -7.19 -3.77
CA LYS A 252 -12.28 -6.61 -4.47
C LYS A 252 -12.23 -6.84 -5.98
N GLY A 253 -11.06 -7.17 -6.53
CA GLY A 253 -10.83 -7.45 -7.94
C GLY A 253 -9.41 -7.96 -8.17
N GLY A 254 -9.04 -8.11 -9.45
CA GLY A 254 -7.73 -8.65 -9.84
C GLY A 254 -7.61 -10.17 -9.65
N ASP A 255 -6.37 -10.64 -9.76
CA ASP A 255 -5.99 -12.04 -9.65
C ASP A 255 -5.06 -12.23 -8.45
N VAL A 256 -5.41 -13.11 -7.52
CA VAL A 256 -4.62 -13.41 -6.32
C VAL A 256 -4.25 -14.89 -6.29
N GLU A 257 -2.97 -15.17 -6.10
CA GLU A 257 -2.45 -16.52 -5.90
C GLU A 257 -1.85 -16.63 -4.50
N SER A 258 -2.40 -17.51 -3.66
CA SER A 258 -1.82 -17.89 -2.38
C SER A 258 -1.06 -19.20 -2.51
N ALA A 259 0.27 -19.13 -2.56
CA ALA A 259 1.13 -20.28 -2.79
C ALA A 259 1.44 -21.11 -1.53
N SER A 260 1.10 -20.63 -0.33
CA SER A 260 1.41 -21.28 0.94
C SER A 260 0.37 -20.95 2.02
N THR A 261 0.70 -21.13 3.30
CA THR A 261 -0.18 -20.87 4.45
C THR A 261 -0.47 -19.38 4.67
N THR A 262 -1.10 -18.73 3.69
CA THR A 262 -1.42 -17.30 3.73
C THR A 262 -2.90 -17.14 4.05
N PRO A 263 -3.24 -16.40 5.11
CA PRO A 263 -4.62 -16.08 5.42
C PRO A 263 -5.10 -14.88 4.58
N ILE A 264 -6.29 -15.03 4.02
CA ILE A 264 -7.07 -14.00 3.35
C ILE A 264 -8.32 -13.76 4.18
N SER A 265 -8.63 -12.51 4.55
CA SER A 265 -9.79 -12.26 5.41
C SER A 265 -11.10 -12.22 4.61
N GLU A 266 -11.12 -11.52 3.48
CA GLU A 266 -12.33 -11.40 2.65
C GLU A 266 -12.03 -11.42 1.15
N VAL A 267 -12.89 -12.10 0.39
CA VAL A 267 -12.96 -12.03 -1.07
C VAL A 267 -14.36 -11.55 -1.48
N ALA A 268 -14.44 -10.34 -2.02
CA ALA A 268 -15.65 -9.72 -2.52
C ALA A 268 -15.68 -9.65 -4.06
N GLY A 269 -14.55 -9.86 -4.73
CA GLY A 269 -14.44 -9.86 -6.19
C GLY A 269 -13.10 -10.45 -6.66
N GLY A 270 -12.88 -10.44 -7.97
CA GLY A 270 -11.67 -10.99 -8.58
C GLY A 270 -11.62 -12.52 -8.62
N ILE A 271 -10.43 -13.06 -8.87
CA ILE A 271 -10.14 -14.49 -8.90
C ILE A 271 -9.07 -14.80 -7.85
N VAL A 272 -9.33 -15.77 -6.99
CA VAL A 272 -8.39 -16.19 -5.94
C VAL A 272 -8.07 -17.67 -6.07
N GLN A 273 -6.80 -18.01 -6.16
CA GLN A 273 -6.27 -19.38 -6.17
C GLN A 273 -5.64 -19.68 -4.81
N LEU A 274 -6.15 -20.67 -4.10
CA LEU A 274 -5.66 -21.09 -2.79
C LEU A 274 -4.92 -22.41 -2.91
N HIS A 275 -3.61 -22.41 -2.65
CA HIS A 275 -2.80 -23.62 -2.57
C HIS A 275 -2.65 -24.10 -1.12
N THR A 276 -1.77 -25.07 -0.90
CA THR A 276 -1.72 -25.86 0.33
C THR A 276 -1.64 -25.03 1.61
N GLY A 277 -2.64 -25.24 2.47
CA GLY A 277 -2.74 -24.61 3.78
C GLY A 277 -3.16 -23.15 3.77
N SER A 278 -3.49 -22.58 2.59
CA SER A 278 -4.08 -21.24 2.50
C SER A 278 -5.49 -21.24 3.09
N SER A 279 -5.94 -20.08 3.58
CA SER A 279 -7.32 -19.95 4.03
C SER A 279 -7.97 -18.64 3.62
N VAL A 280 -9.28 -18.70 3.38
CA VAL A 280 -10.15 -17.52 3.25
C VAL A 280 -11.19 -17.57 4.36
N TYR A 281 -11.37 -16.45 5.07
CA TYR A 281 -12.41 -16.39 6.09
C TYR A 281 -13.80 -16.15 5.48
N ALA A 282 -13.96 -15.17 4.60
CA ALA A 282 -15.26 -14.88 3.97
C ALA A 282 -15.15 -14.72 2.45
N VAL A 283 -16.08 -15.34 1.72
CA VAL A 283 -16.32 -15.09 0.30
C VAL A 283 -17.71 -14.48 0.14
N THR A 284 -17.77 -13.23 -0.29
CA THR A 284 -19.00 -12.48 -0.55
C THR A 284 -19.22 -12.22 -2.04
N GLY A 285 -18.20 -12.42 -2.86
CA GLY A 285 -18.25 -12.31 -4.32
C GLY A 285 -16.97 -12.83 -4.99
N GLY A 286 -16.87 -12.67 -6.31
CA GLY A 286 -15.72 -13.15 -7.09
C GLY A 286 -15.72 -14.66 -7.34
N THR A 287 -14.56 -15.20 -7.70
CA THR A 287 -14.33 -16.64 -7.91
C THR A 287 -13.15 -17.11 -7.06
N VAL A 288 -13.35 -18.17 -6.28
CA VAL A 288 -12.29 -18.77 -5.46
C VAL A 288 -12.09 -20.22 -5.84
N HIS A 289 -10.83 -20.61 -6.08
CA HIS A 289 -10.43 -21.98 -6.32
C HIS A 289 -9.61 -22.48 -5.12
N ALA A 290 -10.17 -23.43 -4.40
CA ALA A 290 -9.60 -24.03 -3.21
C ALA A 290 -8.97 -25.39 -3.54
N HIS A 291 -7.63 -25.42 -3.58
CA HIS A 291 -6.82 -26.60 -3.87
C HIS A 291 -6.33 -27.28 -2.59
N THR A 292 -5.43 -28.25 -2.75
CA THR A 292 -5.02 -29.24 -1.76
C THR A 292 -4.93 -28.76 -0.32
N GLY A 293 -5.90 -29.13 0.51
CA GLY A 293 -5.89 -28.83 1.96
C GLY A 293 -6.03 -27.33 2.30
N SER A 294 -6.58 -26.52 1.40
CA SER A 294 -7.00 -25.15 1.70
C SER A 294 -8.38 -25.12 2.37
N THR A 295 -8.67 -24.03 3.08
CA THR A 295 -9.92 -23.89 3.83
C THR A 295 -10.62 -22.58 3.50
N ILE A 296 -11.92 -22.65 3.26
CA ILE A 296 -12.82 -21.51 3.21
C ILE A 296 -13.81 -21.64 4.37
N HIS A 297 -13.91 -20.61 5.22
CA HIS A 297 -14.81 -20.67 6.36
C HIS A 297 -16.26 -20.40 5.95
N THR A 298 -16.53 -19.29 5.27
CA THR A 298 -17.88 -18.94 4.84
C THR A 298 -17.91 -18.43 3.41
N ALA A 299 -18.91 -18.85 2.64
CA ALA A 299 -19.26 -18.29 1.34
C ALA A 299 -20.75 -17.91 1.33
N THR A 300 -21.04 -16.61 1.15
CA THR A 300 -22.41 -16.07 1.06
C THR A 300 -22.77 -15.60 -0.35
N GLY A 301 -21.79 -15.52 -1.24
CA GLY A 301 -21.91 -15.13 -2.65
C GLY A 301 -20.70 -15.59 -3.45
N GLY A 302 -20.67 -15.26 -4.75
CA GLY A 302 -19.59 -15.65 -5.65
C GLY A 302 -19.63 -17.13 -6.07
N THR A 303 -18.56 -17.55 -6.75
CA THR A 303 -18.36 -18.95 -7.19
C THR A 303 -17.18 -19.55 -6.46
N VAL A 304 -17.34 -20.73 -5.88
CA VAL A 304 -16.29 -21.43 -5.14
C VAL A 304 -16.08 -22.81 -5.73
N HIS A 305 -14.87 -23.11 -6.20
CA HIS A 305 -14.42 -24.44 -6.59
C HIS A 305 -13.63 -25.06 -5.44
N VAL A 306 -13.99 -26.27 -5.02
CA VAL A 306 -13.36 -26.97 -3.89
C VAL A 306 -12.92 -28.35 -4.34
N GLU A 307 -11.63 -28.68 -4.19
CA GLU A 307 -11.07 -29.96 -4.63
C GLU A 307 -9.90 -30.43 -3.75
N ASP A 308 -9.47 -31.69 -3.95
CA ASP A 308 -8.22 -32.22 -3.41
C ASP A 308 -8.05 -32.09 -1.88
N GLN A 309 -9.06 -32.44 -1.07
CA GLN A 309 -9.04 -32.26 0.39
C GLN A 309 -9.20 -30.80 0.86
N ALA A 310 -9.57 -29.88 -0.02
CA ALA A 310 -10.04 -28.57 0.41
C ALA A 310 -11.40 -28.66 1.12
N VAL A 311 -11.63 -27.72 2.03
CA VAL A 311 -12.84 -27.68 2.86
C VAL A 311 -13.54 -26.34 2.72
N LEU A 312 -14.85 -26.37 2.46
CA LEU A 312 -15.75 -25.23 2.61
C LEU A 312 -16.68 -25.49 3.80
N HIS A 313 -16.48 -24.75 4.89
CA HIS A 313 -17.21 -24.99 6.13
C HIS A 313 -18.67 -24.55 6.08
N HIS A 314 -18.99 -23.44 5.43
CA HIS A 314 -20.36 -22.94 5.34
C HIS A 314 -20.61 -22.23 4.02
N ALA A 315 -21.48 -22.78 3.18
CA ALA A 315 -22.04 -22.10 2.02
C ALA A 315 -23.50 -21.74 2.27
N GLU A 316 -23.87 -20.49 2.04
CA GLU A 316 -25.24 -19.98 2.18
C GLU A 316 -25.50 -18.83 1.20
N GLY A 317 -26.72 -18.29 1.19
CA GLY A 317 -27.03 -17.11 0.38
C GLY A 317 -26.95 -17.39 -1.12
N GLU A 318 -26.30 -16.51 -1.89
CA GLU A 318 -26.22 -16.64 -3.35
C GLU A 318 -24.95 -17.39 -3.80
N ALA A 319 -24.25 -18.07 -2.90
CA ALA A 319 -23.04 -18.82 -3.22
C ALA A 319 -23.31 -19.98 -4.18
N VAL A 320 -22.47 -20.09 -5.21
CA VAL A 320 -22.43 -21.23 -6.14
C VAL A 320 -21.16 -22.03 -5.87
N VAL A 321 -21.31 -23.29 -5.48
CA VAL A 321 -20.18 -24.15 -5.12
C VAL A 321 -20.05 -25.30 -6.12
N HIS A 322 -18.83 -25.53 -6.59
CA HIS A 322 -18.46 -26.72 -7.35
C HIS A 322 -17.56 -27.59 -6.48
N ALA A 323 -18.11 -28.70 -5.98
CA ALA A 323 -17.41 -29.62 -5.10
C ALA A 323 -16.91 -30.84 -5.92
N TYR A 324 -15.60 -31.03 -5.98
CA TYR A 324 -14.97 -32.11 -6.74
C TYR A 324 -14.38 -33.19 -5.81
N ALA A 325 -13.73 -34.18 -6.42
CA ALA A 325 -13.17 -35.33 -5.72
C ALA A 325 -12.33 -34.92 -4.49
N GLY A 326 -12.62 -35.57 -3.36
CA GLY A 326 -11.91 -35.35 -2.11
C GLY A 326 -12.24 -34.04 -1.38
N SER A 327 -13.13 -33.19 -1.91
CA SER A 327 -13.58 -32.00 -1.19
C SER A 327 -14.58 -32.33 -0.09
N THR A 328 -14.68 -31.44 0.91
CA THR A 328 -15.75 -31.46 1.90
C THR A 328 -16.46 -30.11 1.94
N VAL A 329 -17.79 -30.12 1.74
CA VAL A 329 -18.61 -28.91 1.68
C VAL A 329 -19.82 -29.05 2.61
N THR A 330 -20.05 -28.06 3.47
CA THR A 330 -21.34 -27.92 4.16
C THR A 330 -22.13 -26.78 3.55
N VAL A 331 -23.40 -27.02 3.25
CA VAL A 331 -24.30 -26.05 2.63
C VAL A 331 -25.56 -25.84 3.46
N HIS A 332 -26.02 -24.59 3.48
CA HIS A 332 -27.23 -24.10 4.15
C HIS A 332 -28.14 -23.39 3.13
N ASP A 333 -29.16 -22.69 3.62
CA ASP A 333 -30.21 -22.08 2.80
C ASP A 333 -29.68 -21.09 1.75
N GLY A 334 -30.31 -21.12 0.57
CA GLY A 334 -30.03 -20.24 -0.56
C GLY A 334 -28.94 -20.74 -1.50
N ALA A 335 -27.90 -21.37 -0.97
CA ALA A 335 -26.73 -21.74 -1.78
C ALA A 335 -27.03 -22.89 -2.76
N THR A 336 -26.27 -22.91 -3.85
CA THR A 336 -26.34 -23.97 -4.88
C THR A 336 -25.02 -24.73 -4.94
N VAL A 337 -25.07 -26.06 -4.83
CA VAL A 337 -23.89 -26.93 -4.92
C VAL A 337 -24.02 -27.83 -6.15
N HIS A 338 -22.97 -27.86 -6.95
CA HIS A 338 -22.74 -28.86 -7.99
C HIS A 338 -21.66 -29.82 -7.48
N ALA A 339 -22.06 -31.04 -7.14
CA ALA A 339 -21.16 -32.04 -6.58
C ALA A 339 -20.84 -33.12 -7.62
N TYR A 340 -19.55 -33.44 -7.72
CA TYR A 340 -18.99 -34.37 -8.70
C TYR A 340 -18.13 -35.41 -7.99
N ASP A 341 -18.10 -36.62 -8.55
CA ASP A 341 -17.19 -37.69 -8.14
C ASP A 341 -17.19 -37.93 -6.62
N GLN A 342 -16.03 -38.18 -6.01
CA GLN A 342 -15.83 -38.47 -4.58
C GLN A 342 -15.91 -37.22 -3.68
N ALA A 343 -16.82 -36.30 -3.96
CA ALA A 343 -17.07 -35.14 -3.10
C ALA A 343 -17.92 -35.55 -1.88
N THR A 344 -17.67 -34.94 -0.72
CA THR A 344 -18.50 -35.08 0.47
C THR A 344 -19.32 -33.82 0.69
N VAL A 345 -20.64 -33.92 0.71
CA VAL A 345 -21.56 -32.79 0.88
C VAL A 345 -22.49 -33.03 2.06
N MET A 346 -22.52 -32.07 2.99
CA MET A 346 -23.47 -32.03 4.10
C MET A 346 -24.47 -30.89 3.86
N ALA A 347 -25.72 -31.21 3.56
CA ALA A 347 -26.70 -30.24 3.11
C ALA A 347 -27.82 -30.05 4.13
N HIS A 348 -27.88 -28.88 4.75
CA HIS A 348 -28.91 -28.48 5.71
C HIS A 348 -30.02 -27.61 5.08
N GLY A 349 -29.94 -27.36 3.77
CA GLY A 349 -30.81 -26.50 3.01
C GLY A 349 -30.24 -26.27 1.60
N GLY A 350 -30.79 -25.30 0.88
CA GLY A 350 -30.30 -24.93 -0.45
C GLY A 350 -30.60 -25.97 -1.55
N THR A 351 -29.83 -25.92 -2.64
CA THR A 351 -29.99 -26.81 -3.79
C THR A 351 -28.71 -27.59 -4.05
N VAL A 352 -28.81 -28.91 -4.24
CA VAL A 352 -27.68 -29.78 -4.55
C VAL A 352 -27.94 -30.51 -5.86
N HIS A 353 -27.05 -30.34 -6.83
CA HIS A 353 -27.01 -31.09 -8.07
C HIS A 353 -25.90 -32.14 -7.99
N LEU A 354 -26.27 -33.41 -8.11
CA LEU A 354 -25.36 -34.55 -8.06
C LEU A 354 -25.05 -35.02 -9.48
N TYR A 355 -23.77 -35.04 -9.83
CA TYR A 355 -23.26 -35.53 -11.12
C TYR A 355 -22.40 -36.77 -10.86
N GLY A 356 -23.02 -37.94 -10.99
CA GLY A 356 -22.39 -39.23 -10.72
C GLY A 356 -22.85 -39.89 -9.42
N THR A 357 -22.41 -41.13 -9.21
CA THR A 357 -22.86 -41.99 -8.10
C THR A 357 -21.89 -42.04 -6.93
N GLU A 358 -20.79 -41.32 -7.03
CA GLU A 358 -19.66 -41.40 -6.08
C GLU A 358 -19.67 -40.28 -5.02
N VAL A 359 -20.64 -39.37 -5.10
CA VAL A 359 -20.80 -38.27 -4.14
C VAL A 359 -21.40 -38.81 -2.84
N ASP A 360 -20.76 -38.52 -1.71
CA ASP A 360 -21.30 -38.79 -0.38
C ASP A 360 -22.15 -37.60 0.08
N LEU A 361 -23.48 -37.71 -0.07
CA LEU A 361 -24.43 -36.67 0.34
C LEU A 361 -25.13 -37.07 1.64
N SER A 362 -24.98 -36.23 2.66
CA SER A 362 -25.83 -36.22 3.85
C SER A 362 -26.87 -35.10 3.75
N ASP A 363 -28.11 -35.45 3.40
CA ASP A 363 -29.23 -34.51 3.22
C ASP A 363 -30.08 -34.37 4.49
N TYR A 364 -30.22 -33.13 4.97
CA TYR A 364 -30.99 -32.71 6.12
C TYR A 364 -32.08 -31.67 5.79
N GLY A 365 -32.41 -31.48 4.51
CA GLY A 365 -33.45 -30.54 4.09
C GLY A 365 -33.19 -29.79 2.78
N ALA A 366 -32.26 -30.27 1.95
CA ALA A 366 -31.92 -29.65 0.68
C ALA A 366 -32.86 -30.09 -0.45
N THR A 367 -32.91 -29.28 -1.51
CA THR A 367 -33.51 -29.69 -2.79
C THR A 367 -32.45 -30.43 -3.60
N VAL A 368 -32.62 -31.74 -3.80
CA VAL A 368 -31.62 -32.59 -4.47
C VAL A 368 -32.06 -32.96 -5.89
N HIS A 369 -31.15 -32.78 -6.84
CA HIS A 369 -31.31 -33.17 -8.23
C HIS A 369 -30.21 -34.15 -8.64
N HIS A 370 -30.60 -35.27 -9.26
CA HIS A 370 -29.66 -36.24 -9.82
C HIS A 370 -29.60 -36.08 -11.34
N HIS A 371 -28.38 -36.02 -11.89
CA HIS A 371 -28.11 -35.88 -13.32
C HIS A 371 -27.39 -37.09 -13.91
#